data_AF-A0A1G3MKY2-F1
#
_entry.id   AF-A0A1G3MKY2-F1
#
_cell.length_a   1.000
_cell.length_b   1.000
_cell.length_c   1.000
_cell.angle_alpha   90.00
_cell.angle_beta   90.00
_cell.angle_gamma   90.00
#
_symmetry.space_group_name_H-M   'P 1'
#
loop_
_entity.id
_entity.type
_entity.pdbx_description
1 polymer ?
#
loop_
_entity_poly.entity_id
_entity_poly.type
_entity_poly.pdbx_seq_one_letter_code
_entity_poly.pdbx_strand_id
1 'polypeptide(L)'
;MKLAASLRHSLFMYRRLAGLSIQSQLRYRSSLLLSIVSQFLIIGVEFLALYLMFQRFRSFMGWSLPEMAVLYGLVNTCFALADALAYGFDQMGPLLKNGNFDRLLLRPLPLLVQLLGMEVTIRRAGRLLLGISTFGWGLSGLLPTIQLGAPALALLLAATVAGTLVFLLIFLVQAACTFVTIEGLEFMNAFSYGGQQAASHPLLGYRRAIQVLFTGFIPIGACIYLPLCLILGRVGLPGLPAWAHAAGPLAVLPFGAFALALWHLGVCRYSSAGG
;
A
#
# COMPACT_ATOMS: atom_id res chain seq x y z
N MET A 1 -17.34 26.26 -4.58
CA MET A 1 -16.34 26.77 -5.56
C MET A 1 -14.91 26.90 -5.01
N LYS A 2 -14.66 27.52 -3.84
CA LYS A 2 -13.28 27.68 -3.29
C LYS A 2 -12.54 26.37 -2.99
N LEU A 3 -13.23 25.35 -2.47
CA LEU A 3 -12.67 24.01 -2.18
C LEU A 3 -12.21 23.28 -3.45
N ALA A 4 -13.03 23.28 -4.50
CA ALA A 4 -12.68 22.67 -5.78
C ALA A 4 -11.51 23.38 -6.47
N ALA A 5 -11.44 24.72 -6.37
CA ALA A 5 -10.31 25.49 -6.89
C ALA A 5 -9.01 25.21 -6.12
N SER A 6 -9.08 25.11 -4.79
CA SER A 6 -7.96 24.74 -3.93
C SER A 6 -7.47 23.31 -4.19
N LEU A 7 -8.38 22.35 -4.36
CA LEU A 7 -8.04 20.98 -4.73
C LEU A 7 -7.38 20.90 -6.11
N ARG A 8 -7.92 21.62 -7.11
CA ARG A 8 -7.35 21.66 -8.46
C ARG A 8 -5.95 22.28 -8.46
N HIS A 9 -5.74 23.34 -7.67
CA HIS A 9 -4.43 23.95 -7.50
C HIS A 9 -3.45 23.00 -6.80
N SER A 10 -3.88 22.34 -5.72
CA SER A 10 -3.07 21.36 -4.99
C SER A 10 -2.65 20.19 -5.87
N LEU A 11 -3.59 19.65 -6.67
CA LEU A 11 -3.32 18.58 -7.63
C LEU A 11 -2.35 19.02 -8.72
N PHE A 12 -2.49 20.25 -9.24
CA PHE A 12 -1.55 20.81 -10.21
C PHE A 12 -0.14 20.91 -9.64
N MET A 13 -0.01 21.42 -8.41
CA MET A 13 1.29 21.54 -7.74
C MET A 13 1.90 20.17 -7.44
N TYR A 14 1.12 19.20 -6.95
CA TYR A 14 1.55 17.82 -6.77
C TYR A 14 2.12 17.24 -8.06
N ARG A 15 1.39 17.35 -9.17
CA ARG A 15 1.84 16.83 -10.48
C ARG A 15 3.16 17.46 -10.92
N ARG A 16 3.34 18.76 -10.68
CA ARG A 16 4.58 19.47 -11.03
C ARG A 16 5.76 19.00 -10.19
N LEU A 17 5.58 18.86 -8.89
CA LEU A 17 6.63 18.36 -7.98
C LEU A 17 6.99 16.90 -8.29
N ALA A 18 5.98 16.04 -8.47
CA ALA A 18 6.17 14.65 -8.89
C ALA A 18 6.93 14.55 -10.22
N GLY A 19 6.58 15.39 -11.20
CA GLY A 19 7.28 15.45 -12.49
C GLY A 19 8.76 15.82 -12.36
N LEU A 20 9.09 16.79 -11.51
CA LEU A 20 10.48 17.18 -11.23
C LEU A 20 11.26 16.07 -10.52
N SER A 21 10.65 15.41 -9.53
CA SER A 21 11.23 14.23 -8.84
C SER A 21 11.58 13.14 -9.85
N ILE A 22 10.64 12.79 -10.72
CA ILE A 22 10.84 11.76 -11.75
C ILE A 22 11.95 12.15 -12.73
N GLN A 23 11.99 13.40 -13.19
CA GLN A 23 13.06 13.89 -14.09
C GLN A 23 14.45 13.81 -13.43
N SER A 24 14.54 14.11 -12.13
CA SER A 24 15.81 13.99 -11.39
C SER A 24 16.32 12.55 -11.35
N GLN A 25 15.42 11.57 -11.16
CA GLN A 25 15.75 10.14 -11.14
C GLN A 25 16.15 9.64 -12.54
N LEU A 26 15.49 10.13 -13.59
CA LEU A 26 15.81 9.80 -14.99
C LEU A 26 17.16 10.34 -15.45
N ARG A 27 17.77 11.30 -14.72
CA ARG A 27 19.14 11.76 -15.00
C ARG A 27 20.18 10.70 -14.65
N TYR A 28 19.92 9.86 -13.64
CA TYR A 28 20.80 8.78 -13.20
C TYR A 28 20.27 7.41 -13.63
N ARG A 29 20.14 7.22 -14.95
CA ARG A 29 19.49 6.03 -15.56
C ARG A 29 20.06 4.70 -15.10
N SER A 30 21.38 4.58 -14.95
CA SER A 30 22.04 3.35 -14.49
C SER A 30 21.64 2.98 -13.06
N SER A 31 21.70 3.94 -12.12
CA SER A 31 21.24 3.76 -10.74
C SER A 31 19.76 3.41 -10.69
N LEU A 32 18.94 4.07 -11.50
CA LEU A 32 17.50 3.78 -11.61
C LEU A 32 17.25 2.34 -12.09
N LEU A 33 17.88 1.94 -13.19
CA LEU A 33 17.74 0.59 -13.75
C LEU A 33 18.21 -0.47 -12.76
N LEU A 34 19.36 -0.27 -12.12
CA LEU A 34 19.85 -1.16 -11.07
C LEU A 34 18.86 -1.27 -9.91
N SER A 35 18.24 -0.17 -9.50
CA SER A 35 17.22 -0.18 -8.43
C SER A 35 15.99 -1.01 -8.84
N ILE A 36 15.48 -0.80 -10.06
CA ILE A 36 14.31 -1.49 -10.60
C ILE A 36 14.58 -3.00 -10.74
N VAL A 37 15.72 -3.36 -11.34
CA VAL A 37 16.11 -4.77 -11.53
C VAL A 37 16.34 -5.45 -10.19
N SER A 38 17.03 -4.80 -9.25
CA SER A 38 17.27 -5.38 -7.92
C SER A 38 15.96 -5.67 -7.19
N GLN A 39 15.02 -4.72 -7.20
CA GLN A 39 13.74 -4.92 -6.56
C GLN A 39 12.91 -6.01 -7.24
N PHE A 40 12.91 -6.05 -8.58
CA PHE A 40 12.25 -7.11 -9.34
C PHE A 40 12.82 -8.49 -8.98
N LEU A 41 14.14 -8.62 -8.87
CA LEU A 41 14.80 -9.88 -8.53
C LEU A 41 14.49 -10.31 -7.09
N ILE A 42 14.57 -9.41 -6.11
CA ILE A 42 14.31 -9.73 -4.69
C ILE A 42 12.91 -10.34 -4.55
N ILE A 43 11.91 -9.67 -5.09
CA ILE A 43 10.51 -10.11 -4.94
C ILE A 43 10.21 -11.27 -5.90
N GLY A 44 10.96 -11.37 -7.00
CA GLY A 44 10.92 -12.50 -7.91
C GLY A 44 11.41 -13.77 -7.25
N VAL A 45 12.44 -13.70 -6.39
CA VAL A 45 12.91 -14.81 -5.57
C VAL A 45 11.87 -15.21 -4.53
N GLU A 46 11.21 -14.25 -3.87
CA GLU A 46 10.09 -14.52 -2.95
C GLU A 46 8.96 -15.28 -3.65
N PHE A 47 8.57 -14.84 -4.86
CA PHE A 47 7.55 -15.54 -5.65
C PHE A 47 8.03 -16.91 -6.16
N LEU A 48 9.30 -17.03 -6.57
CA LEU A 48 9.88 -18.28 -7.01
C LEU A 48 9.88 -19.31 -5.88
N ALA A 49 10.16 -18.90 -4.64
CA ALA A 49 10.07 -19.78 -3.47
C ALA A 49 8.63 -20.28 -3.28
N LEU A 50 7.63 -19.40 -3.42
CA LEU A 50 6.21 -19.78 -3.41
C LEU A 50 5.90 -20.78 -4.54
N TYR A 51 6.34 -20.50 -5.77
CA TYR A 51 6.13 -21.38 -6.92
C TYR A 51 6.73 -22.78 -6.70
N LEU A 52 7.99 -22.86 -6.22
CA LEU A 52 8.68 -24.11 -5.93
C LEU A 52 8.00 -24.88 -4.78
N MET A 53 7.48 -24.19 -3.78
CA MET A 53 6.66 -24.81 -2.73
C MET A 53 5.45 -25.53 -3.34
N PHE A 54 4.77 -24.91 -4.31
CA PHE A 54 3.63 -25.50 -4.99
C PHE A 54 3.97 -26.66 -5.93
N GLN A 55 5.21 -26.76 -6.42
CA GLN A 55 5.65 -27.96 -7.13
C GLN A 55 5.71 -29.19 -6.22
N ARG A 56 5.99 -29.00 -4.93
CA ARG A 56 6.01 -30.07 -3.93
C ARG A 56 4.63 -30.31 -3.30
N PHE A 57 3.91 -29.24 -3.00
CA PHE A 57 2.59 -29.26 -2.38
C PHE A 57 1.53 -28.80 -3.39
N ARG A 58 0.68 -29.72 -3.86
CA ARG A 58 -0.33 -29.41 -4.90
C ARG A 58 -1.32 -28.31 -4.49
N SER A 59 -1.52 -28.09 -3.19
CA SER A 59 -2.31 -26.99 -2.66
C SER A 59 -1.76 -26.51 -1.31
N PHE A 60 -2.01 -25.23 -1.00
CA PHE A 60 -1.68 -24.64 0.29
C PHE A 60 -2.94 -24.09 0.93
N MET A 61 -3.39 -24.71 2.03
CA MET A 61 -4.63 -24.32 2.70
C MET A 61 -5.86 -24.28 1.76
N GLY A 62 -5.87 -25.19 0.79
CA GLY A 62 -6.89 -25.28 -0.25
C GLY A 62 -6.70 -24.32 -1.42
N TRP A 63 -5.77 -23.36 -1.37
CA TRP A 63 -5.45 -22.47 -2.48
C TRP A 63 -4.58 -23.18 -3.51
N SER A 64 -4.86 -22.91 -4.78
CA SER A 64 -4.05 -23.30 -5.93
C SER A 64 -2.98 -22.24 -6.23
N LEU A 65 -1.97 -22.62 -6.98
CA LEU A 65 -0.90 -21.70 -7.37
C LEU A 65 -1.39 -20.46 -8.15
N PRO A 66 -2.33 -20.57 -9.12
CA PRO A 66 -2.88 -19.39 -9.78
C PRO A 66 -3.59 -18.42 -8.83
N GLU A 67 -4.38 -18.92 -7.86
CA GLU A 67 -5.08 -18.06 -6.89
C GLU A 67 -4.10 -17.36 -5.94
N MET A 68 -3.05 -18.07 -5.52
CA MET A 68 -1.97 -17.47 -4.72
C MET A 68 -1.22 -16.40 -5.51
N ALA A 69 -0.99 -16.61 -6.81
CA ALA A 69 -0.35 -15.62 -7.67
C ALA A 69 -1.24 -14.37 -7.84
N VAL A 70 -2.56 -14.53 -7.96
CA VAL A 70 -3.50 -13.39 -7.98
C VAL A 70 -3.42 -12.60 -6.66
N LEU A 71 -3.49 -13.26 -5.50
CA LEU A 71 -3.38 -12.60 -4.20
C LEU A 71 -2.02 -11.90 -4.03
N TYR A 72 -0.94 -12.63 -4.28
CA TYR A 72 0.43 -12.14 -4.15
C TYR A 72 0.68 -10.93 -5.05
N GLY A 73 0.27 -11.03 -6.32
CA GLY A 73 0.41 -9.97 -7.30
C GLY A 73 -0.40 -8.73 -6.92
N LEU A 74 -1.68 -8.90 -6.55
CA LEU A 74 -2.55 -7.80 -6.14
C LEU A 74 -1.99 -7.04 -4.93
N VAL A 75 -1.53 -7.76 -3.90
CA VAL A 75 -0.94 -7.16 -2.69
C VAL A 75 0.34 -6.39 -3.04
N ASN A 76 1.25 -6.99 -3.82
CA ASN A 76 2.49 -6.32 -4.23
C ASN A 76 2.24 -5.11 -5.13
N THR A 77 1.25 -5.17 -6.01
CA THR A 77 0.82 -4.02 -6.82
C THR A 77 0.29 -2.89 -5.94
N CYS A 78 -0.64 -3.19 -5.02
CA CYS A 78 -1.18 -2.19 -4.08
C CYS A 78 -0.07 -1.55 -3.24
N PHE A 79 0.83 -2.38 -2.70
CA PHE A 79 1.97 -1.90 -1.92
C PHE A 79 2.87 -1.01 -2.77
N ALA A 80 3.33 -1.47 -3.95
CA ALA A 80 4.23 -0.69 -4.80
C ALA A 80 3.65 0.66 -5.21
N LEU A 81 2.34 0.72 -5.50
CA LEU A 81 1.66 1.96 -5.81
C LEU A 81 1.67 2.91 -4.61
N ALA A 82 1.32 2.42 -3.42
CA ALA A 82 1.31 3.22 -2.20
C ALA A 82 2.71 3.74 -1.85
N ASP A 83 3.68 2.84 -1.92
CA ASP A 83 5.08 3.02 -1.53
C ASP A 83 5.84 3.94 -2.51
N ALA A 84 5.43 3.99 -3.77
CA ALA A 84 5.93 4.97 -4.74
C ALA A 84 5.43 6.39 -4.46
N LEU A 85 4.20 6.52 -3.94
CA LEU A 85 3.55 7.80 -3.62
C LEU A 85 3.92 8.31 -2.22
N ALA A 86 4.13 7.39 -1.27
CA ALA A 86 4.33 7.68 0.14
C ALA A 86 5.80 7.96 0.50
N TYR A 87 6.75 7.83 -0.44
CA TYR A 87 8.19 7.96 -0.13
C TYR A 87 8.54 9.29 0.53
N GLY A 88 7.85 10.38 0.19
CA GLY A 88 8.04 11.66 0.87
C GLY A 88 7.72 11.67 2.38
N PHE A 89 6.92 10.72 2.87
CA PHE A 89 6.70 10.53 4.32
C PHE A 89 7.92 9.97 5.04
N ASP A 90 8.76 9.17 4.38
CA ASP A 90 10.00 8.65 4.96
C ASP A 90 10.99 9.79 5.29
N GLN A 91 10.82 10.96 4.66
CA GLN A 91 11.63 12.15 4.91
C GLN A 91 11.24 12.91 6.20
N MET A 92 10.16 12.52 6.88
CA MET A 92 9.67 13.22 8.09
C MET A 92 10.70 13.25 9.21
N GLY A 93 11.39 12.15 9.48
CA GLY A 93 12.41 12.07 10.54
C GLY A 93 13.52 13.11 10.34
N PRO A 94 14.22 13.10 9.18
CA PRO A 94 15.20 14.12 8.85
C PRO A 94 14.65 15.56 8.85
N LEU A 95 13.42 15.78 8.37
CA LEU A 95 12.80 17.11 8.34
C LEU A 95 12.57 17.67 9.74
N LEU A 96 12.10 16.85 10.67
CA LEU A 96 11.86 17.23 12.05
C LEU A 96 13.19 17.46 12.79
N LYS A 97 14.15 16.54 12.67
CA LYS A 97 15.48 16.67 13.32
C LYS A 97 16.22 17.94 12.92
N ASN A 98 16.13 18.32 11.65
CA ASN A 98 16.86 19.45 11.10
C ASN A 98 16.09 20.77 11.16
N GLY A 99 14.90 20.81 11.78
CA GLY A 99 14.03 22.00 11.82
C GLY A 99 13.49 22.44 10.45
N ASN A 100 13.70 21.65 9.40
CA ASN A 100 13.24 21.97 8.05
C ASN A 100 11.73 21.78 7.88
N PHE A 101 11.08 21.07 8.81
CA PHE A 101 9.63 20.93 8.83
C PHE A 101 8.93 22.30 8.95
N ASP A 102 9.51 23.27 9.66
CA ASP A 102 8.98 24.63 9.82
C ASP A 102 8.79 25.33 8.45
N ARG A 103 9.71 25.07 7.51
CA ARG A 103 9.62 25.63 6.15
C ARG A 103 8.42 25.09 5.38
N LEU A 104 7.96 23.87 5.69
CA LEU A 104 6.76 23.30 5.08
C LEU A 104 5.49 23.95 5.64
N LEU A 105 5.48 24.30 6.93
CA LEU A 105 4.37 24.99 7.59
C LEU A 105 4.15 26.41 7.03
N LEU A 106 5.22 27.09 6.60
CA LEU A 106 5.16 28.44 6.02
C LEU A 106 4.64 28.49 4.58
N ARG A 107 4.58 27.36 3.88
CA ARG A 107 4.15 27.32 2.48
C ARG A 107 2.62 27.28 2.39
N PRO A 108 1.99 28.02 1.45
CA PRO A 108 0.53 28.08 1.29
C PRO A 108 -0.04 26.83 0.58
N LEU A 109 0.41 25.64 0.97
CA LEU A 109 0.01 24.35 0.40
C LEU A 109 -0.32 23.37 1.53
N PRO A 110 -1.33 22.49 1.38
CA PRO A 110 -1.61 21.46 2.38
C PRO A 110 -0.38 20.58 2.62
N LEU A 111 0.00 20.36 3.89
CA LEU A 111 1.22 19.64 4.26
C LEU A 111 1.32 18.24 3.62
N LEU A 112 0.21 17.49 3.61
CA LEU A 112 0.16 16.17 2.99
C LEU A 112 0.49 16.22 1.49
N VAL A 113 0.02 17.26 0.79
CA VAL A 113 0.30 17.45 -0.64
C VAL A 113 1.77 17.79 -0.85
N GLN A 114 2.34 18.61 0.03
CA GLN A 114 3.76 18.93 -0.02
C GLN A 114 4.60 17.67 0.19
N LEU A 115 4.33 16.88 1.24
CA LEU A 115 5.08 15.67 1.57
C LEU A 115 4.94 14.60 0.49
N LEU A 116 3.72 14.28 0.05
CA LEU A 116 3.51 13.34 -1.07
C LEU A 116 4.19 13.81 -2.35
N GLY A 117 4.22 15.12 -2.60
CA GLY A 117 4.87 15.71 -3.77
C GLY A 117 6.39 15.81 -3.69
N MET A 118 6.98 15.76 -2.49
CA MET A 118 8.43 15.94 -2.30
C MET A 118 9.23 14.88 -3.04
N GLU A 119 8.81 13.63 -2.96
CA GLU A 119 9.49 12.53 -3.62
C GLU A 119 8.49 11.45 -4.04
N VAL A 120 8.22 11.42 -5.35
CA VAL A 120 7.56 10.30 -6.00
C VAL A 120 8.63 9.47 -6.67
N THR A 121 8.78 8.21 -6.26
CA THR A 121 9.88 7.35 -6.67
C THR A 121 9.46 6.35 -7.75
N ILE A 122 10.15 6.39 -8.89
CA ILE A 122 10.00 5.39 -9.96
C ILE A 122 10.96 4.21 -9.76
N ARG A 123 11.86 4.29 -8.77
CA ARG A 123 12.75 3.18 -8.40
C ARG A 123 11.96 1.94 -7.97
N ARG A 124 10.73 2.15 -7.47
CA ARG A 124 9.84 1.06 -7.03
C ARG A 124 9.09 0.35 -8.18
N ALA A 125 9.39 0.70 -9.44
CA ALA A 125 8.76 0.09 -10.61
C ALA A 125 9.06 -1.42 -10.72
N GLY A 126 10.15 -1.92 -10.15
CA GLY A 126 10.49 -3.35 -10.16
C GLY A 126 9.44 -4.21 -9.46
N ARG A 127 9.06 -3.83 -8.22
CA ARG A 127 7.96 -4.50 -7.49
C ARG A 127 6.64 -4.39 -8.23
N LEU A 128 6.33 -3.21 -8.79
CA LEU A 128 5.08 -2.98 -9.50
C LEU A 128 4.97 -3.87 -10.73
N LEU A 129 6.03 -3.93 -11.55
CA LEU A 129 6.09 -4.78 -12.74
C LEU A 129 5.90 -6.24 -12.37
N LEU A 130 6.64 -6.74 -11.37
CA LEU A 130 6.48 -8.12 -10.93
C LEU A 130 5.07 -8.39 -10.37
N GLY A 131 4.53 -7.51 -9.53
CA GLY A 131 3.18 -7.65 -8.98
C GLY A 131 2.11 -7.75 -10.06
N ILE A 132 2.17 -6.88 -11.07
CA ILE A 132 1.25 -6.90 -12.22
C ILE A 132 1.45 -8.16 -13.06
N SER A 133 2.70 -8.55 -13.35
CA SER A 133 3.01 -9.75 -14.12
C SER A 133 2.51 -11.02 -13.43
N THR A 134 2.76 -11.16 -12.12
CA THR A 134 2.33 -12.29 -11.31
C THR A 134 0.79 -12.32 -11.17
N PHE A 135 0.16 -11.17 -10.97
CA PHE A 135 -1.30 -11.05 -10.95
C PHE A 135 -1.91 -11.50 -12.29
N GLY A 136 -1.40 -10.99 -13.41
CA GLY A 136 -1.89 -11.32 -14.74
C GLY A 136 -1.67 -12.79 -15.09
N TRP A 137 -0.53 -13.36 -14.71
CA TRP A 137 -0.24 -14.79 -14.88
C TRP A 137 -1.17 -15.68 -14.04
N GLY A 138 -1.42 -15.32 -12.78
CA GLY A 138 -2.38 -16.04 -11.94
C GLY A 138 -3.80 -15.95 -12.49
N LEU A 139 -4.20 -14.75 -12.93
CA LEU A 139 -5.54 -14.51 -13.47
C LEU A 139 -5.76 -15.31 -14.76
N SER A 140 -4.79 -15.33 -15.67
CA SER A 140 -4.90 -16.08 -16.93
C SER A 140 -5.07 -17.58 -16.71
N GLY A 141 -4.43 -18.15 -15.67
CA GLY A 141 -4.63 -19.53 -15.26
C GLY A 141 -6.03 -19.82 -14.69
N LEU A 142 -6.74 -18.80 -14.22
CA LEU A 142 -8.08 -18.94 -13.63
C LEU A 142 -9.22 -18.63 -14.59
N LEU A 143 -8.99 -17.87 -15.66
CA LEU A 143 -9.99 -17.54 -16.68
C LEU A 143 -10.81 -18.74 -17.21
N PRO A 144 -10.27 -19.97 -17.33
CA PRO A 144 -11.08 -21.14 -17.73
C PRO A 144 -12.14 -21.55 -16.70
N THR A 145 -11.97 -21.14 -15.44
CA THR A 145 -12.77 -21.59 -14.29
C THR A 145 -13.59 -20.48 -13.63
N ILE A 146 -13.17 -19.22 -13.76
CA ILE A 146 -13.86 -18.07 -13.16
C ILE A 146 -14.52 -17.20 -14.23
N GLN A 147 -15.71 -16.70 -13.93
CA GLN A 147 -16.39 -15.72 -14.78
C GLN A 147 -16.16 -14.31 -14.25
N LEU A 148 -15.31 -13.53 -14.92
CA LEU A 148 -15.08 -12.13 -14.58
C LEU A 148 -16.16 -11.24 -15.18
N GLY A 149 -17.31 -11.17 -14.51
CA GLY A 149 -18.36 -10.21 -14.84
C GLY A 149 -18.00 -8.78 -14.43
N ALA A 150 -18.78 -7.81 -14.93
CA ALA A 150 -18.70 -6.40 -14.51
C ALA A 150 -18.63 -6.19 -12.98
N PRO A 151 -19.42 -6.88 -12.12
CA PRO A 151 -19.32 -6.70 -10.67
C PRO A 151 -17.99 -7.19 -10.09
N ALA A 152 -17.44 -8.29 -10.61
CA ALA A 152 -16.14 -8.81 -10.17
C ALA A 152 -15.00 -7.84 -10.54
N LEU A 153 -15.04 -7.27 -11.74
CA LEU A 153 -14.08 -6.26 -12.17
C LEU A 153 -14.18 -4.96 -11.36
N ALA A 154 -15.40 -4.50 -11.08
CA ALA A 154 -15.62 -3.32 -10.23
C ALA A 154 -15.08 -3.57 -8.80
N LEU A 155 -15.32 -4.75 -8.25
CA LEU A 155 -14.82 -5.13 -6.92
C LEU A 155 -13.29 -5.27 -6.90
N LEU A 156 -12.69 -5.82 -7.96
CA LEU A 156 -11.23 -5.90 -8.10
C LEU A 156 -10.58 -4.51 -8.16
N LEU A 157 -11.18 -3.58 -8.92
CA LEU A 157 -10.73 -2.19 -8.97
C LEU A 157 -10.88 -1.51 -7.61
N ALA A 158 -12.02 -1.71 -6.93
CA ALA A 158 -12.24 -1.19 -5.59
C ALA A 158 -11.21 -1.74 -4.59
N ALA A 159 -10.90 -3.03 -4.66
CA ALA A 159 -9.88 -3.68 -3.83
C ALA A 159 -8.47 -3.13 -4.11
N THR A 160 -8.13 -2.92 -5.39
CA THR A 160 -6.84 -2.32 -5.77
C THR A 160 -6.69 -0.90 -5.22
N VAL A 161 -7.73 -0.07 -5.37
CA VAL A 161 -7.73 1.31 -4.87
C VAL A 161 -7.69 1.33 -3.35
N ALA A 162 -8.57 0.58 -2.69
CA ALA A 162 -8.62 0.53 -1.23
C ALA A 162 -7.33 -0.06 -0.63
N GLY A 163 -6.78 -1.12 -1.22
CA GLY A 163 -5.50 -1.71 -0.80
C GLY A 163 -4.35 -0.73 -0.91
N THR A 164 -4.26 0.00 -2.02
CA THR A 164 -3.26 1.08 -2.22
C THR A 164 -3.43 2.17 -1.17
N LEU A 165 -4.67 2.62 -0.93
CA LEU A 165 -4.97 3.64 0.07
C LEU A 165 -4.64 3.18 1.49
N VAL A 166 -4.95 1.93 1.87
CA VAL A 166 -4.60 1.40 3.20
C VAL A 166 -3.09 1.44 3.42
N PHE A 167 -2.27 0.98 2.48
CA PHE A 167 -0.82 1.05 2.62
C PHE A 167 -0.32 2.50 2.72
N LEU A 168 -0.87 3.41 1.91
CA LEU A 168 -0.54 4.84 2.00
C LEU A 168 -0.88 5.43 3.37
N LEU A 169 -2.02 5.05 3.93
CA LEU A 169 -2.45 5.47 5.27
C LEU A 169 -1.60 4.85 6.38
N ILE A 170 -1.08 3.63 6.22
CA ILE A 170 -0.10 3.04 7.14
C ILE A 170 1.18 3.88 7.14
N PHE A 171 1.69 4.26 5.97
CA PHE A 171 2.85 5.15 5.88
C PHE A 171 2.56 6.54 6.48
N LEU A 172 1.34 7.05 6.34
CA LEU A 172 0.94 8.30 6.99
C LEU A 172 0.91 8.19 8.53
N VAL A 173 0.41 7.07 9.08
CA VAL A 173 0.45 6.81 10.52
C VAL A 173 1.90 6.74 11.00
N GLN A 174 2.77 6.04 10.27
CA GLN A 174 4.21 6.00 10.55
C GLN A 174 4.84 7.40 10.55
N ALA A 175 4.50 8.23 9.56
CA ALA A 175 4.92 9.63 9.48
C ALA A 175 4.46 10.44 10.70
N ALA A 176 3.20 10.28 11.10
CA ALA A 176 2.61 10.96 12.25
C ALA A 176 3.27 10.54 13.58
N CYS A 177 3.64 9.27 13.74
CA CYS A 177 4.34 8.80 14.94
C CYS A 177 5.71 9.46 15.13
N THR A 178 6.33 9.92 14.04
CA THR A 178 7.63 10.62 14.09
C THR A 178 7.56 11.94 14.87
N PHE A 179 6.37 12.55 15.03
CA PHE A 179 6.19 13.73 15.88
C PHE A 179 6.35 13.44 17.37
N VAL A 180 6.17 12.19 17.81
CA VAL A 180 6.24 11.80 19.23
C VAL A 180 7.58 11.12 19.53
N THR A 181 7.99 10.18 18.69
CA THR A 181 9.25 9.47 18.85
C THR A 181 9.91 9.25 17.51
N ILE A 182 11.21 9.56 17.44
CA ILE A 182 12.02 9.27 16.27
C ILE A 182 12.60 7.84 16.36
N GLU A 183 12.67 7.30 17.57
CA GLU A 183 13.05 5.92 17.87
C GLU A 183 11.80 5.03 17.82
N GLY A 184 11.84 3.88 17.14
CA GLY A 184 10.68 2.97 17.02
C GLY A 184 9.97 2.94 15.66
N LEU A 185 10.54 3.57 14.62
CA LEU A 185 10.08 3.39 13.24
C LEU A 185 10.16 1.92 12.77
N GLU A 186 11.03 1.11 13.38
CA GLU A 186 11.13 -0.33 13.10
C GLU A 186 9.84 -1.09 13.41
N PHE A 187 9.14 -0.72 14.49
CA PHE A 187 7.85 -1.31 14.83
C PHE A 187 6.79 -0.95 13.78
N MET A 188 6.83 0.26 13.24
CA MET A 188 5.94 0.67 12.14
C MET A 188 6.28 -0.05 10.83
N ASN A 189 7.56 -0.32 10.56
CA ASN A 189 7.99 -1.12 9.42
C ASN A 189 7.42 -2.56 9.47
N ALA A 190 7.18 -3.11 10.66
CA ALA A 190 6.50 -4.40 10.81
C ALA A 190 5.05 -4.36 10.30
N PHE A 191 4.36 -3.23 10.42
CA PHE A 191 2.99 -3.08 9.89
C PHE A 191 2.96 -2.74 8.40
N SER A 192 3.95 -2.04 7.86
CA SER A 192 4.03 -1.76 6.43
C SER A 192 4.59 -2.96 5.67
N TYR A 193 5.89 -3.23 5.77
CA TYR A 193 6.55 -4.33 5.05
C TYR A 193 6.12 -5.70 5.57
N GLY A 194 6.03 -5.87 6.89
CA GLY A 194 5.53 -7.13 7.47
C GLY A 194 4.04 -7.34 7.19
N GLY A 195 3.24 -6.27 7.17
CA GLY A 195 1.83 -6.33 6.76
C GLY A 195 1.65 -6.73 5.30
N GLN A 196 2.49 -6.20 4.41
CA GLN A 196 2.53 -6.61 3.00
C GLN A 196 2.88 -8.09 2.87
N GLN A 197 3.94 -8.55 3.54
CA GLN A 197 4.35 -9.95 3.53
C GLN A 197 3.23 -10.86 4.05
N ALA A 198 2.60 -10.49 5.17
CA ALA A 198 1.52 -11.27 5.76
C ALA A 198 0.30 -11.34 4.84
N ALA A 199 -0.06 -10.23 4.20
CA ALA A 199 -1.21 -10.14 3.29
C ALA A 199 -1.00 -10.90 1.97
N SER A 200 0.24 -11.12 1.55
CA SER A 200 0.60 -11.95 0.39
C SER A 200 0.29 -13.45 0.59
N HIS A 201 -0.19 -13.86 1.77
CA HIS A 201 -0.63 -15.22 2.08
C HIS A 201 -2.08 -15.24 2.60
N PRO A 202 -2.81 -16.37 2.44
CA PRO A 202 -4.21 -16.47 2.84
C PRO A 202 -4.44 -16.18 4.32
N LEU A 203 -5.35 -15.26 4.62
CA LEU A 203 -5.57 -14.83 5.99
C LEU A 203 -6.16 -15.95 6.88
N LEU A 204 -6.88 -16.89 6.27
CA LEU A 204 -7.46 -18.05 6.93
C LEU A 204 -6.42 -18.91 7.66
N GLY A 205 -5.17 -18.90 7.20
CA GLY A 205 -4.06 -19.63 7.81
C GLY A 205 -3.54 -19.06 9.13
N TYR A 206 -3.87 -17.80 9.43
CA TYR A 206 -3.41 -17.16 10.65
C TYR A 206 -4.34 -17.41 11.83
N ARG A 207 -3.81 -17.21 13.04
CA ARG A 207 -4.60 -17.19 14.27
C ARG A 207 -5.67 -16.10 14.22
N ARG A 208 -6.77 -16.31 14.94
CA ARG A 208 -7.93 -15.39 14.96
C ARG A 208 -7.55 -13.94 15.31
N ALA A 209 -6.60 -13.74 16.23
CA ALA A 209 -6.14 -12.41 16.60
C ALA A 209 -5.54 -11.63 15.41
N ILE A 210 -4.74 -12.30 14.57
CA ILE A 210 -4.14 -11.70 13.36
C ILE A 210 -5.24 -11.44 12.32
N GLN A 211 -6.20 -12.36 12.16
CA GLN A 211 -7.33 -12.15 11.26
C GLN A 211 -8.11 -10.88 11.64
N VAL A 212 -8.43 -10.70 12.92
CA VAL A 212 -9.12 -9.50 13.44
C VAL A 212 -8.27 -8.24 13.27
N LEU A 213 -6.97 -8.30 13.55
CA LEU A 213 -6.05 -7.17 13.34
C LEU A 213 -6.08 -6.69 11.88
N PHE A 214 -5.98 -7.62 10.92
CA PHE A 214 -5.90 -7.31 9.50
C PHE A 214 -7.25 -6.99 8.84
N THR A 215 -8.37 -7.24 9.53
CA THR A 215 -9.71 -6.91 9.02
C THR A 215 -10.34 -5.70 9.71
N GLY A 216 -9.99 -5.44 10.97
CA GLY A 216 -10.54 -4.35 11.75
C GLY A 216 -9.56 -3.18 11.91
N PHE A 217 -8.42 -3.42 12.57
CA PHE A 217 -7.55 -2.35 13.04
C PHE A 217 -6.66 -1.76 11.93
N ILE A 218 -6.04 -2.64 11.14
CA ILE A 218 -5.21 -2.30 9.99
C ILE A 218 -5.80 -3.07 8.81
N PRO A 219 -6.80 -2.51 8.09
CA PRO A 219 -7.74 -3.28 7.28
C PRO A 219 -7.16 -3.77 5.93
N ILE A 220 -5.90 -4.19 5.87
CA ILE A 220 -5.27 -4.73 4.65
C ILE A 220 -6.02 -5.97 4.17
N GLY A 221 -6.35 -6.89 5.08
CA GLY A 221 -7.11 -8.10 4.79
C GLY A 221 -8.56 -7.79 4.38
N ALA A 222 -9.18 -6.79 5.00
CA ALA A 222 -10.51 -6.36 4.61
C ALA A 222 -10.53 -5.75 3.20
N CYS A 223 -9.56 -4.89 2.87
CA CYS A 223 -9.54 -4.20 1.58
C CYS A 223 -9.08 -5.07 0.41
N ILE A 224 -8.28 -6.11 0.66
CA ILE A 224 -7.68 -6.94 -0.41
C ILE A 224 -8.16 -8.39 -0.34
N TYR A 225 -7.93 -9.08 0.78
CA TYR A 225 -8.16 -10.52 0.88
C TYR A 225 -9.66 -10.89 0.79
N LEU A 226 -10.52 -10.16 1.51
CA LEU A 226 -11.96 -10.41 1.52
C LEU A 226 -12.65 -10.26 0.15
N PRO A 227 -12.49 -9.14 -0.59
CA PRO A 227 -13.09 -9.00 -1.91
C PRO A 227 -12.50 -10.02 -2.89
N LEU A 228 -11.21 -10.35 -2.76
CA LEU A 228 -10.60 -11.38 -3.60
C LEU A 228 -11.18 -12.77 -3.34
N CYS A 229 -11.47 -13.12 -2.09
CA CYS A 229 -12.16 -14.37 -1.77
C CYS A 229 -13.53 -14.43 -2.48
N LEU A 230 -14.27 -13.33 -2.50
CA LEU A 230 -15.57 -13.28 -3.19
C LEU A 230 -15.42 -13.46 -4.70
N ILE A 231 -14.43 -12.81 -5.32
CA ILE A 231 -14.15 -12.93 -6.77
C ILE A 231 -13.74 -14.37 -7.14
N LEU A 232 -12.96 -15.03 -6.28
CA LEU A 232 -12.47 -16.39 -6.50
C LEU A 232 -13.46 -17.48 -6.06
N GLY A 233 -14.66 -17.12 -5.58
CA GLY A 233 -15.63 -18.08 -5.08
C GLY A 233 -15.17 -18.84 -3.82
N ARG A 234 -14.26 -18.24 -3.05
CA ARG A 234 -13.66 -18.81 -1.84
C ARG A 234 -14.50 -18.50 -0.62
N VAL A 235 -14.54 -19.46 0.31
CA VAL A 235 -15.03 -19.21 1.68
C VAL A 235 -14.04 -18.24 2.34
N GLY A 236 -14.48 -17.03 2.65
CA GLY A 236 -13.64 -16.07 3.35
C GLY A 236 -13.54 -16.38 4.84
N LEU A 237 -13.43 -15.35 5.68
CA LEU A 237 -13.17 -15.57 7.11
C LEU A 237 -14.44 -16.02 7.85
N PRO A 238 -14.36 -17.08 8.69
CA PRO A 238 -15.50 -17.56 9.43
C PRO A 238 -16.01 -16.48 10.41
N GLY A 239 -17.32 -16.39 10.59
CA GLY A 239 -17.97 -15.44 11.49
C GLY A 239 -18.12 -14.01 10.94
N LEU A 240 -17.72 -13.75 9.69
CA LEU A 240 -18.09 -12.51 8.99
C LEU A 240 -19.40 -12.72 8.20
N PRO A 241 -20.29 -11.72 8.17
CA PRO A 241 -21.48 -11.79 7.33
C PRO A 241 -21.08 -11.74 5.84
N ALA A 242 -21.90 -12.35 4.97
CA ALA A 242 -21.57 -12.47 3.55
C ALA A 242 -21.25 -11.12 2.88
N TRP A 243 -22.01 -10.07 3.23
CA TRP A 243 -21.82 -8.71 2.70
C TRP A 243 -20.44 -8.10 3.04
N ALA A 244 -19.79 -8.53 4.13
CA ALA A 244 -18.49 -7.99 4.54
C ALA A 244 -17.40 -8.26 3.49
N HIS A 245 -17.57 -9.29 2.67
CA HIS A 245 -16.61 -9.61 1.61
C HIS A 245 -16.66 -8.59 0.47
N ALA A 246 -17.86 -8.16 0.09
CA ALA A 246 -18.06 -7.12 -0.92
C ALA A 246 -17.77 -5.72 -0.36
N ALA A 247 -18.12 -5.46 0.90
CA ALA A 247 -17.92 -4.17 1.56
C ALA A 247 -16.48 -3.95 2.06
N GLY A 248 -15.62 -4.98 2.04
CA GLY A 248 -14.25 -4.95 2.53
C GLY A 248 -13.42 -3.72 2.12
N PRO A 249 -13.46 -3.27 0.84
CA PRO A 249 -12.80 -2.04 0.41
C PRO A 249 -13.19 -0.78 1.20
N LEU A 250 -14.42 -0.70 1.74
CA LEU A 250 -14.89 0.45 2.52
C LEU A 250 -14.23 0.57 3.90
N ALA A 251 -13.57 -0.50 4.39
CA ALA A 251 -12.84 -0.46 5.65
C ALA A 251 -11.68 0.56 5.64
N VAL A 252 -11.22 0.98 4.46
CA VAL A 252 -10.23 2.06 4.32
C VAL A 252 -10.75 3.42 4.84
N LEU A 253 -12.07 3.65 4.82
CA LEU A 253 -12.67 4.93 5.22
C LEU A 253 -12.49 5.23 6.71
N PRO A 254 -12.91 4.37 7.66
CA PRO A 254 -12.69 4.60 9.08
C PRO A 254 -11.20 4.63 9.43
N PHE A 255 -10.37 3.77 8.81
CA PHE A 255 -8.92 3.80 9.00
C PHE A 255 -8.30 5.10 8.50
N GLY A 256 -8.78 5.63 7.38
CA GLY A 256 -8.37 6.92 6.84
C GLY A 256 -8.72 8.07 7.77
N ALA A 257 -9.93 8.07 8.33
CA ALA A 257 -10.33 9.05 9.34
C ALA A 257 -9.41 9.02 10.57
N PHE A 258 -9.09 7.81 11.06
CA PHE A 258 -8.13 7.63 12.16
C PHE A 258 -6.72 8.14 11.81
N ALA A 259 -6.17 7.74 10.66
CA ALA A 259 -4.84 8.13 10.23
C ALA A 259 -4.70 9.65 10.03
N LEU A 260 -5.72 10.28 9.43
CA LEU A 260 -5.78 11.74 9.28
C LEU A 260 -5.90 12.46 10.62
N ALA A 261 -6.72 11.95 11.54
CA ALA A 261 -6.83 12.52 12.89
C ALA A 261 -5.48 12.44 13.63
N LEU A 262 -4.80 11.30 13.57
CA LEU A 262 -3.48 11.12 14.16
C LEU A 262 -2.45 12.08 13.54
N TRP A 263 -2.46 12.24 12.22
CA TRP A 263 -1.62 13.21 11.50
C TRP A 263 -1.88 14.64 11.99
N HIS A 264 -3.13 15.07 12.02
CA HIS A 264 -3.50 16.42 12.48
C HIS A 264 -3.10 16.66 13.94
N LEU A 265 -3.30 15.67 14.82
CA LEU A 265 -2.85 15.75 16.22
C LEU A 265 -1.34 15.88 16.31
N GLY A 266 -0.58 15.13 15.51
CA GLY A 266 0.88 15.23 15.44
C GLY A 266 1.34 16.63 15.02
N VAL A 267 0.75 17.18 13.95
CA VAL A 267 1.04 18.54 13.47
C VAL A 267 0.69 19.60 14.52
N CYS A 268 -0.45 19.49 15.21
CA CYS A 268 -0.87 20.45 16.22
C CYS A 268 0.01 20.44 17.49
N ARG A 269 0.62 19.30 17.81
CA ARG A 269 1.52 19.15 18.97
C ARG A 269 2.97 19.46 18.65
N TYR A 270 3.30 19.60 17.37
CA TYR A 270 4.65 19.94 16.95
C TYR A 270 5.05 21.31 17.51
N SER A 271 6.12 21.32 18.30
CA SER A 271 6.83 22.52 18.74
C SER A 271 8.17 22.54 18.02
N SER A 272 8.57 23.70 17.48
CA SER A 272 9.79 23.81 16.67
C SER A 272 11.01 23.31 17.44
N ALA A 273 11.94 22.70 16.72
CA ALA A 273 13.25 22.34 17.27
C ALA A 273 14.13 23.55 17.62
N GLY A 274 13.72 24.76 17.21
CA GLY A 274 14.23 26.02 17.76
C GLY A 274 13.25 26.53 18.82
N GLY A 275 13.66 26.49 20.10
CA GLY A 275 13.03 27.30 21.13
C GLY A 275 13.08 28.79 20.80
#